data_AF-A0A8K1FT90-F1
#
_entry.id   AF-A0A8K1FT90-F1
#
_cell.length_a   1.000
_cell.length_b   1.000
_cell.length_c   1.000
_cell.angle_alpha   90.00
_cell.angle_beta   90.00
_cell.angle_gamma   90.00
#
_symmetry.space_group_name_H-M   'P 1'
#
loop_
_entity.id
_entity.type
_entity.pdbx_description
1 polymer ?
#
loop_
_entity_poly.entity_id
_entity_poly.type
_entity_poly.pdbx_seq_one_letter_code
_entity_poly.pdbx_strand_id
1 'polypeptide(L)'
;WAASILFNPKIRQELEKFRNRRDTFSLGVCNGCQLMALLGWVGNTGDVATGPAGALSLERNLSGRFESRYVTVRVEPGPAVMLRGMEGATLGVWVAHGEGS
;
A
#
# COMPACT_ATOMS: atom_id res chain seq x y z
N TRP A 1 -2.83 12.71 -7.16
CA TRP A 1 -3.70 11.59 -7.59
C TRP A 1 -4.70 11.21 -6.51
N ALA A 2 -4.26 10.86 -5.30
CA ALA A 2 -5.15 10.52 -4.18
C ALA A 2 -6.16 11.62 -3.80
N ALA A 3 -5.75 12.89 -3.74
CA ALA A 3 -6.65 14.01 -3.45
C ALA A 3 -7.82 14.09 -4.46
N SER A 4 -7.54 14.06 -5.77
CA SER A 4 -8.58 14.15 -6.82
C SER A 4 -9.57 12.97 -6.77
N ILE A 5 -9.12 11.80 -6.32
CA ILE A 5 -9.95 10.60 -6.14
C ILE A 5 -10.82 10.71 -4.88
N LEU A 6 -10.25 11.19 -3.78
CA LEU A 6 -10.93 11.34 -2.49
C LEU A 6 -12.06 12.39 -2.54
N PHE A 7 -11.88 13.47 -3.31
CA PHE A 7 -12.85 14.57 -3.39
C PHE A 7 -13.91 14.41 -4.48
N ASN A 8 -13.84 13.37 -5.31
CA ASN A 8 -14.89 13.06 -6.28
C ASN A 8 -15.82 11.96 -5.71
N PRO A 9 -17.06 12.29 -5.30
CA PRO A 9 -17.95 11.34 -4.64
C PRO A 9 -18.30 10.13 -5.53
N LYS A 10 -18.35 10.32 -6.86
CA LYS A 10 -18.62 9.23 -7.80
C LYS A 10 -17.46 8.22 -7.83
N ILE A 11 -16.22 8.71 -7.89
CA ILE A 11 -15.03 7.83 -7.93
C ILE A 11 -14.88 7.10 -6.60
N ARG A 12 -15.10 7.79 -5.48
CA ARG A 12 -15.09 7.17 -4.15
C ARG A 12 -16.10 6.03 -4.05
N GLN A 13 -17.33 6.23 -4.51
CA GLN A 13 -18.36 5.19 -4.49
C GLN A 13 -17.97 3.97 -5.32
N GLU A 14 -17.37 4.14 -6.50
CA GLU A 14 -16.91 3.02 -7.32
C GLU A 14 -15.74 2.26 -6.69
N LEU A 15 -14.82 2.96 -6.01
CA LEU A 15 -13.73 2.32 -5.26
C LEU A 15 -14.24 1.55 -4.04
N GLU A 16 -15.24 2.07 -3.33
CA GLU A 16 -15.89 1.36 -2.21
C GLU A 16 -16.64 0.11 -2.70
N LYS A 17 -17.37 0.21 -3.84
CA LYS A 17 -17.99 -0.96 -4.49
C LYS A 17 -16.95 -2.02 -4.85
N PHE A 18 -15.82 -1.60 -5.44
CA PHE A 18 -14.72 -2.51 -5.77
C PHE A 18 -14.13 -3.16 -4.52
N ARG A 19 -13.85 -2.38 -3.45
CA ARG A 19 -13.30 -2.90 -2.19
C ARG A 19 -14.19 -3.97 -1.54
N ASN A 20 -15.51 -3.83 -1.67
CA ASN A 20 -16.47 -4.74 -1.05
C ASN A 20 -16.68 -6.06 -1.82
N ARG A 21 -16.12 -6.19 -3.02
CA ARG A 21 -16.17 -7.43 -3.78
C ARG A 21 -15.26 -8.48 -3.16
N ARG A 22 -15.78 -9.71 -3.02
CA ARG A 22 -15.04 -10.86 -2.45
C ARG A 22 -14.26 -11.67 -3.50
N ASP A 23 -14.43 -11.33 -4.78
CA ASP A 23 -13.90 -12.04 -5.95
C ASP A 23 -12.80 -11.25 -6.67
N THR A 24 -12.21 -10.26 -6.01
CA THR A 24 -11.19 -9.37 -6.60
C THR A 24 -9.95 -9.25 -5.71
N PHE A 25 -8.81 -9.03 -6.35
CA PHE A 25 -7.55 -8.68 -5.69
C PHE A 25 -7.12 -7.26 -6.08
N SER A 26 -6.35 -6.61 -5.21
CA SER A 26 -5.79 -5.28 -5.46
C SER A 26 -4.28 -5.27 -5.20
N LEU A 27 -3.53 -4.53 -6.02
CA LEU A 27 -2.10 -4.30 -5.86
C LEU A 27 -1.80 -2.81 -6.02
N GLY A 28 -1.08 -2.23 -5.05
CA GLY A 28 -0.58 -0.87 -5.10
C GLY A 28 0.95 -0.87 -5.13
N VAL A 29 1.55 -0.26 -6.15
CA VAL A 29 3.01 -0.14 -6.29
C VAL A 29 3.40 1.32 -6.24
N CYS A 30 4.42 1.66 -5.42
CA CYS A 30 4.90 3.04 -5.22
C CYS A 30 3.74 4.01 -4.88
N ASN A 31 3.41 4.96 -5.76
CA ASN A 31 2.29 5.89 -5.57
C ASN A 31 0.93 5.19 -5.39
N GLY A 32 0.77 3.98 -5.93
CA GLY A 32 -0.43 3.16 -5.70
C GLY A 32 -0.50 2.65 -4.25
N CYS A 33 0.64 2.30 -3.64
CA CYS A 33 0.70 1.94 -2.23
C CYS A 33 0.33 3.14 -1.35
N GLN A 34 0.87 4.32 -1.67
CA GLN A 34 0.50 5.59 -1.00
C GLN A 34 -1.00 5.87 -1.08
N LEU A 35 -1.62 5.70 -2.25
CA LEU A 35 -3.07 5.83 -2.38
C LEU A 35 -3.82 4.85 -1.46
N MET A 36 -3.44 3.57 -1.46
CA MET A 36 -4.11 2.55 -0.64
C MET A 36 -3.96 2.82 0.86
N ALA A 37 -2.80 3.34 1.28
CA ALA A 37 -2.58 3.81 2.66
C ALA A 37 -3.51 4.98 3.00
N LEU A 38 -3.58 6.00 2.13
CA LEU A 38 -4.47 7.16 2.29
C LEU A 38 -5.96 6.78 2.31
N LEU A 39 -6.35 5.73 1.57
CA LEU A 39 -7.71 5.18 1.60
C LEU A 39 -7.99 4.28 2.82
N GLY A 40 -6.97 3.97 3.63
CA GLY A 40 -7.08 3.04 4.76
C GLY A 40 -7.33 1.59 4.34
N TRP A 41 -6.81 1.20 3.17
CA TRP A 41 -6.92 -0.18 2.65
C TRP A 41 -5.79 -1.07 3.14
N VAL A 42 -4.65 -0.48 3.47
CA VAL A 42 -3.45 -1.14 4.00
C VAL A 42 -2.98 -0.44 5.27
N GLY A 43 -2.27 -1.16 6.14
CA GLY A 43 -1.65 -0.58 7.33
C GLY A 43 -2.54 -0.46 8.57
N ASN A 44 -3.81 -0.88 8.52
CA ASN A 44 -4.63 -1.01 9.73
C ASN A 44 -4.22 -2.28 10.50
N THR A 45 -3.50 -2.10 11.60
CA THR A 45 -3.14 -3.18 12.55
C THR A 45 -4.15 -3.34 13.70
N GLY A 46 -5.17 -2.48 13.76
CA GLY A 46 -6.27 -2.56 14.71
C GLY A 46 -7.46 -3.38 14.22
N ASP A 47 -8.22 -3.92 15.17
CA ASP A 47 -9.50 -4.59 14.94
C ASP A 47 -10.45 -3.63 14.19
N VAL A 48 -11.08 -4.09 13.12
CA VAL A 48 -11.97 -3.27 12.26
C VAL A 48 -13.11 -2.63 13.07
N ALA A 49 -13.44 -3.21 14.22
CA ALA A 49 -14.45 -2.76 15.16
C ALA A 49 -14.09 -1.49 15.96
N THR A 50 -12.81 -1.15 16.14
CA THR A 50 -12.39 -0.02 17.00
C THR A 50 -12.01 1.26 16.25
N GLY A 51 -12.20 1.30 14.93
CA GLY A 51 -11.75 2.41 14.08
C GLY A 51 -10.23 2.36 13.81
N PRO A 52 -9.70 3.16 12.86
CA PRO A 52 -8.32 3.03 12.39
C PRO A 52 -7.35 3.56 13.46
N ALA A 53 -6.92 2.68 14.36
CA ALA A 53 -5.76 2.91 15.20
C ALA A 53 -4.49 2.74 14.34
N GLY A 54 -3.89 3.87 13.94
CA GLY A 54 -2.62 3.93 13.20
C GLY A 54 -2.79 3.86 11.68
N ALA A 55 -3.11 4.99 11.04
CA ALA A 55 -3.04 5.08 9.58
C ALA A 55 -1.56 5.01 9.15
N LEU A 56 -1.19 3.97 8.41
CA LEU A 56 0.10 3.92 7.71
C LEU A 56 0.16 5.12 6.76
N SER A 57 1.12 6.02 7.00
CA SER A 57 1.47 7.12 6.11
C SER A 57 2.85 6.85 5.55
N LEU A 58 3.03 7.04 4.25
CA LEU A 58 4.32 6.98 3.60
C LEU A 58 4.86 8.40 3.49
N GLU A 59 5.87 8.70 4.29
CA GLU A 59 6.42 10.05 4.42
C GLU A 59 7.71 10.24 3.63
N ARG A 60 8.16 11.50 3.54
CA ARG A 60 9.40 11.87 2.89
C ARG A 60 10.56 11.07 3.48
N ASN A 61 11.42 10.56 2.61
CA ASN A 61 12.58 9.77 3.02
C ASN A 61 13.40 10.54 4.06
N LEU A 62 13.92 9.84 5.08
CA LEU A 62 14.82 10.42 6.09
C LEU A 62 16.04 11.14 5.49
N SER A 63 16.52 10.69 4.33
CA SER A 63 17.59 11.35 3.58
C SER A 63 17.20 12.70 3.00
N GLY A 64 15.92 13.04 3.00
CA GLY A 64 15.34 14.24 2.42
C GLY A 64 15.38 14.28 0.89
N ARG A 65 15.81 13.18 0.23
CA ARG A 65 16.04 13.10 -1.21
C ARG A 65 15.32 11.90 -1.85
N PHE A 66 15.16 11.98 -3.17
CA PHE A 66 14.74 10.84 -3.98
C PHE A 66 15.80 9.74 -3.98
N GLU A 67 15.37 8.49 -3.83
CA GLU A 67 16.23 7.32 -3.86
C GLU A 67 15.88 6.41 -5.03
N SER A 68 16.86 6.19 -5.91
CA SER A 68 16.83 5.18 -6.98
C SER A 68 17.89 4.13 -6.68
N ARG A 69 17.49 2.95 -6.21
CA ARG A 69 18.41 1.90 -5.74
C ARG A 69 17.94 0.53 -6.17
N TYR A 70 18.88 -0.40 -6.26
CA TYR A 70 18.58 -1.82 -6.30
C TYR A 70 18.83 -2.38 -4.90
N VAL A 71 17.78 -2.87 -4.26
CA VAL A 71 17.82 -3.34 -2.87
C VAL A 71 17.46 -4.81 -2.78
N THR A 72 17.99 -5.48 -1.78
CA THR A 72 17.63 -6.86 -1.46
C THR A 72 16.52 -6.85 -0.43
N VAL A 73 15.41 -7.52 -0.73
CA VAL A 73 14.28 -7.70 0.18
C VAL A 73 14.03 -9.19 0.44
N ARG A 74 13.47 -9.50 1.60
CA ARG A 74 12.96 -10.82 1.94
C ARG A 74 11.45 -10.79 1.96
N VAL A 75 10.83 -11.81 1.37
CA VAL A 75 9.38 -12.01 1.47
C VAL A 75 9.09 -12.68 2.80
N GLU A 76 8.46 -11.95 3.70
CA GLU A 76 7.98 -12.49 4.98
C GLU A 76 6.64 -13.23 4.80
N PRO A 77 6.33 -14.22 5.66
CA PRO A 77 5.03 -14.88 5.64
C PRO A 77 3.87 -13.89 5.84
N GLY A 78 2.79 -14.07 5.11
CA GLY A 78 1.63 -13.18 5.23
C GLY A 78 0.40 -13.61 4.43
N PRO A 79 -0.73 -12.90 4.60
CA PRO A 79 -1.99 -13.25 3.93
C PRO A 79 -2.03 -12.85 2.44
N ALA A 80 -0.97 -12.20 1.92
CA ALA A 80 -0.94 -11.67 0.56
C ALA A 80 -0.96 -12.78 -0.49
N VAL A 81 -2.09 -12.93 -1.19
CA VAL A 81 -2.29 -13.99 -2.20
C VAL A 81 -1.24 -13.94 -3.32
N MET A 82 -0.81 -12.75 -3.72
CA MET A 82 0.19 -12.55 -4.78
C MET A 82 1.60 -13.03 -4.41
N LEU A 83 1.87 -13.27 -3.12
CA LEU A 83 3.19 -13.70 -2.63
C LEU A 83 3.19 -15.16 -2.11
N ARG A 84 2.09 -15.90 -2.29
CA ARG A 84 2.00 -17.29 -1.86
C ARG A 84 3.06 -18.16 -2.52
N GLY A 85 3.75 -18.96 -1.72
CA GLY A 85 4.84 -19.84 -2.17
C GLY A 85 6.18 -19.13 -2.34
N MET A 86 6.26 -17.84 -2.01
CA MET A 86 7.50 -17.05 -2.04
C MET A 86 8.04 -16.77 -0.63
N GLU A 87 7.41 -17.28 0.42
CA GLU A 87 7.81 -17.04 1.81
C GLU A 87 9.27 -17.47 2.03
N GLY A 88 10.08 -16.56 2.59
CA GLY A 88 11.52 -16.75 2.79
C GLY A 88 12.39 -16.46 1.57
N ALA A 89 11.81 -16.26 0.38
CA ALA A 89 12.57 -15.88 -0.80
C ALA A 89 13.26 -14.53 -0.59
N THR A 90 14.52 -14.44 -1.02
CA THR A 90 15.30 -13.21 -1.00
C THR A 90 15.52 -12.74 -2.44
N LEU A 91 15.03 -11.55 -2.76
CA LEU A 91 14.94 -11.02 -4.12
C LEU A 91 15.58 -9.65 -4.21
N GLY A 92 16.18 -9.33 -5.36
CA GLY A 92 16.58 -7.97 -5.68
C GLY A 92 15.43 -7.22 -6.34
N VAL A 93 15.19 -5.98 -5.90
CA VAL A 93 14.08 -5.14 -6.35
C VAL A 93 14.57 -3.71 -6.58
N TRP A 94 14.09 -3.08 -7.64
CA TRP A 94 14.31 -1.66 -7.90
C TRP A 94 13.37 -0.81 -7.04
N VAL A 95 13.92 0.16 -6.33
CA VAL A 95 13.17 1.22 -5.62
C VAL A 95 13.44 2.56 -6.26
N ALA A 96 12.40 3.38 -6.36
CA ALA A 96 12.41 4.69 -7.00
C ALA A 96 11.36 5.57 -6.32
N HIS A 97 11.68 6.16 -5.16
CA HIS A 97 10.74 6.98 -4.39
C HIS A 97 11.43 8.13 -3.63
N GLY A 98 10.71 9.23 -3.44
CA GLY A 98 11.07 10.32 -2.52
C GLY A 98 10.29 10.29 -1.20
N GLU A 99 9.22 9.51 -1.16
CA GLU A 99 8.30 9.36 -0.03
C GLU A 99 8.00 7.87 0.17
N GLY A 100 8.72 7.23 1.09
CA GLY A 100 8.54 5.82 1.42
C GLY A 100 9.03 5.43 2.80
N SER A 101 9.25 6.41 3.69
CA SER A 101 9.54 6.18 5.11
C SER A 101 8.27 5.92 5.91
#